data_AF-A0A2W0D167-F1
#
_entry.id   AF-A0A2W0D167-F1
#
_cell.length_a   1.000
_cell.length_b   1.000
_cell.length_c   1.000
_cell.angle_alpha   90.00
_cell.angle_beta   90.00
_cell.angle_gamma   90.00
#
_symmetry.space_group_name_H-M   'P 1'
#
loop_
_entity.id
_entity.type
_entity.pdbx_description
1 polymer ?
#
loop_
_entity_poly.entity_id
_entity_poly.type
_entity_poly.pdbx_seq_one_letter_code
_entity_poly.pdbx_strand_id
1 'polypeptide(L)'
;MKKIIVAIGSAVFVIAILYAIISTNNYRQVVYLNEQMKDHMYSSYIRNMKELKDELGQEISNREFGEQDIVNINKTRTRIDDYFYAYQVSLFPLKEDKSEESQKIRDIYARLNEVLPRTITSQDLVELNNSYKNINEIIDEAVISFADFCTSL
;
A
#
# COMPACT_ATOMS: atom_id res chain seq x y z
N MET A 1 -39.14 47.00 -6.05
CA MET A 1 -39.18 45.55 -5.78
C MET A 1 -38.58 44.69 -6.91
N LYS A 2 -39.04 44.76 -8.17
CA LYS A 2 -38.53 43.92 -9.28
C LYS A 2 -36.99 43.96 -9.47
N LYS A 3 -36.37 45.14 -9.37
CA LYS A 3 -34.90 45.30 -9.49
C LYS A 3 -34.11 44.64 -8.34
N ILE A 4 -34.69 44.56 -7.14
CA ILE A 4 -34.06 43.96 -5.95
C ILE A 4 -34.08 42.42 -6.07
N ILE A 5 -35.20 41.86 -6.50
CA ILE A 5 -35.34 40.40 -6.71
C ILE A 5 -34.35 39.89 -7.76
N VAL A 6 -34.18 40.64 -8.86
CA VAL A 6 -33.18 40.30 -9.90
C VAL A 6 -31.76 40.36 -9.34
N ALA A 7 -31.41 41.39 -8.56
CA ALA A 7 -30.08 41.49 -7.95
C ALA A 7 -29.78 40.37 -6.95
N ILE A 8 -30.76 39.97 -6.13
CA ILE A 8 -30.63 38.85 -5.19
C ILE A 8 -30.46 37.53 -5.97
N GLY A 9 -31.25 37.30 -7.02
CA GLY A 9 -31.13 36.12 -7.86
C GLY A 9 -29.75 36.01 -8.52
N SER A 10 -29.22 37.13 -9.05
CA SER A 10 -27.87 37.17 -9.61
C SER A 10 -26.78 36.92 -8.57
N ALA A 11 -26.92 37.45 -7.35
CA ALA A 11 -25.95 37.23 -6.28
C ALA A 11 -25.92 35.76 -5.82
N VAL A 12 -27.09 35.14 -5.64
CA VAL A 12 -27.21 33.72 -5.27
C VAL A 12 -26.58 32.82 -6.35
N PHE A 13 -26.82 33.14 -7.63
CA PHE A 13 -26.23 32.40 -8.74
C PHE A 13 -24.69 32.45 -8.75
N VAL A 14 -24.11 33.62 -8.50
CA VAL A 14 -22.64 33.78 -8.41
C VAL A 14 -22.06 32.98 -7.24
N ILE A 15 -22.71 33.02 -6.07
CA ILE A 15 -22.28 32.26 -4.87
C ILE A 15 -22.33 30.74 -5.14
N ALA A 16 -23.37 30.25 -5.82
CA ALA A 16 -23.50 28.84 -6.16
C ALA A 16 -22.37 28.36 -7.10
N ILE A 17 -22.00 29.16 -8.11
CA ILE A 17 -20.87 28.85 -9.01
C ILE A 17 -19.54 28.85 -8.23
N LEU A 18 -19.30 29.86 -7.39
CA LEU A 18 -18.09 29.92 -6.57
C LEU A 18 -17.97 28.71 -5.63
N TYR A 19 -19.06 28.32 -4.98
CA TYR A 19 -19.11 27.12 -4.14
C TYR A 19 -18.83 25.84 -4.95
N ALA A 20 -19.41 25.70 -6.14
CA ALA A 20 -19.17 24.56 -7.02
C ALA A 20 -17.70 24.46 -7.47
N ILE A 21 -17.05 25.59 -7.77
CA ILE A 21 -15.62 25.62 -8.14
C ILE A 21 -14.75 25.22 -6.95
N ILE A 22 -14.99 25.77 -5.76
CA ILE A 22 -14.24 25.42 -4.54
C ILE A 22 -14.41 23.94 -4.21
N SER A 23 -15.65 23.44 -4.24
CA SER A 23 -15.96 22.02 -4.00
C SER A 23 -15.24 21.10 -5.01
N THR A 24 -15.23 21.48 -6.29
CA THR A 24 -14.52 20.72 -7.34
C THR A 24 -13.01 20.74 -7.16
N ASN A 25 -12.43 21.88 -6.79
CA ASN A 25 -10.99 22.00 -6.50
C ASN A 25 -10.60 21.19 -5.28
N ASN A 26 -11.37 21.25 -4.20
CA ASN A 26 -11.16 20.43 -3.01
C ASN A 26 -11.25 18.94 -3.34
N TYR A 27 -12.25 18.54 -4.14
CA TYR A 27 -12.37 17.15 -4.61
C TYR A 27 -11.14 16.71 -5.41
N ARG A 28 -10.69 17.52 -6.38
CA ARG A 28 -9.48 17.22 -7.17
C ARG A 28 -8.23 17.14 -6.31
N GLN A 29 -8.07 18.03 -5.33
CA GLN A 29 -6.94 17.98 -4.39
C GLN A 29 -6.98 16.70 -3.54
N VAL A 30 -8.16 16.28 -3.06
CA VAL A 30 -8.32 15.03 -2.31
C VAL A 30 -8.00 13.81 -3.18
N VAL A 31 -8.48 13.77 -4.42
CA VAL A 31 -8.15 12.69 -5.36
C VAL A 31 -6.64 12.63 -5.62
N TYR A 32 -6.02 13.78 -5.93
CA TYR A 32 -4.58 13.86 -6.18
C TYR A 32 -3.73 13.46 -4.96
N LEU A 33 -4.11 13.92 -3.77
CA LEU A 33 -3.45 13.52 -2.52
C LEU A 33 -3.59 12.01 -2.28
N ASN A 34 -4.75 11.43 -2.56
CA ASN A 34 -4.95 9.99 -2.44
C ASN A 34 -4.10 9.20 -3.44
N GLU A 35 -3.95 9.67 -4.69
CA GLU A 35 -3.07 9.05 -5.69
C GLU A 35 -1.60 9.08 -5.22
N GLN A 36 -1.10 10.24 -4.76
CA GLN A 36 0.26 10.34 -4.22
C GLN A 36 0.49 9.48 -2.98
N MET A 37 -0.50 9.40 -2.08
CA MET A 37 -0.43 8.52 -0.92
C MET A 37 -0.41 7.05 -1.32
N LYS A 38 -1.21 6.66 -2.32
CA LYS A 38 -1.21 5.29 -2.87
C LYS A 38 0.19 4.91 -3.37
N ASP A 39 0.83 5.78 -4.15
CA ASP A 39 2.17 5.55 -4.70
C ASP A 39 3.24 5.43 -3.61
N HIS A 40 3.18 6.34 -2.62
CA HIS A 40 4.12 6.33 -1.49
C HIS A 40 3.98 5.05 -0.64
N MET A 41 2.74 4.65 -0.33
CA MET A 41 2.47 3.47 0.48
C MET A 41 2.87 2.20 -0.26
N TYR A 42 2.59 2.12 -1.56
CA TYR A 42 2.95 0.96 -2.35
C TYR A 42 4.48 0.84 -2.54
N SER A 43 5.17 1.96 -2.83
CA SER A 43 6.64 1.99 -2.90
C SER A 43 7.28 1.58 -1.58
N SER A 44 6.71 2.02 -0.46
CA SER A 44 7.18 1.65 0.88
C SER A 44 6.95 0.17 1.18
N TYR A 45 5.78 -0.38 0.84
CA TYR A 45 5.49 -1.81 0.94
C TYR A 45 6.53 -2.65 0.20
N ILE A 46 6.81 -2.32 -1.08
CA ILE A 46 7.79 -3.04 -1.91
C ILE A 46 9.21 -2.93 -1.38
N ARG A 47 9.60 -1.77 -0.88
CA ARG A 47 10.92 -1.59 -0.25
C ARG A 47 11.09 -2.51 0.96
N ASN A 48 10.10 -2.60 1.84
CA ASN A 48 10.17 -3.49 3.01
C ASN A 48 10.10 -4.97 2.61
N MET A 49 9.40 -5.32 1.52
CA MET A 49 9.43 -6.68 0.96
C MET A 49 10.83 -7.07 0.47
N LYS A 50 11.55 -6.16 -0.20
CA LYS A 50 12.96 -6.38 -0.58
C LYS A 50 13.87 -6.52 0.64
N GLU A 51 13.68 -5.66 1.64
CA GLU A 51 14.43 -5.74 2.90
C GLU A 51 14.20 -7.08 3.60
N LEU A 52 12.97 -7.59 3.61
CA LEU A 52 12.64 -8.92 4.13
C LEU A 52 13.36 -10.03 3.34
N LYS A 53 13.43 -9.93 2.00
CA LYS A 53 14.18 -10.87 1.16
C LYS A 53 15.66 -10.86 1.50
N ASP A 54 16.25 -9.69 1.67
CA ASP A 54 17.66 -9.53 2.00
C ASP A 54 17.97 -10.10 3.40
N GLU A 55 17.12 -9.81 4.39
CA GLU A 55 17.20 -10.35 5.75
C GLU A 55 17.09 -11.89 5.76
N LEU A 56 16.14 -12.46 5.02
CA LEU A 56 16.01 -13.91 4.92
C LEU A 56 17.18 -14.55 4.14
N GLY A 57 17.70 -13.87 3.12
CA GLY A 57 18.75 -14.39 2.24
C GLY A 57 20.16 -14.36 2.81
N GLN A 58 20.49 -13.33 3.62
CA GLN A 58 21.76 -13.28 4.34
C GLN A 58 21.90 -14.46 5.29
N GLU A 59 20.82 -14.80 6.00
CA GLU A 59 20.85 -15.79 7.07
C GLU A 59 20.84 -17.25 6.57
N ILE A 60 20.12 -17.54 5.48
CA ILE A 60 20.12 -18.89 4.88
C ILE A 60 21.47 -19.24 4.25
N SER A 61 22.26 -18.22 3.88
CA SER A 61 23.46 -18.43 3.09
C SER A 61 24.66 -18.95 3.88
N ASN A 62 24.81 -18.74 5.20
CA ASN A 62 26.02 -19.20 5.93
C ASN A 62 25.99 -19.17 7.49
N ARG A 63 24.87 -18.98 8.19
CA ARG A 63 24.87 -18.87 9.66
C ARG A 63 23.69 -19.60 10.32
N GLU A 64 23.89 -20.12 11.54
CA GLU A 64 22.77 -20.44 12.42
C GLU A 64 22.01 -19.14 12.73
N PHE A 65 20.71 -19.12 12.44
CA PHE A 65 19.82 -18.02 12.80
C PHE A 65 19.94 -17.68 14.29
N GLY A 66 20.23 -16.41 14.60
CA GLY A 66 20.29 -15.89 15.96
C GLY A 66 18.98 -15.22 16.41
N GLU A 67 18.87 -14.94 17.71
CA GLU A 67 17.70 -14.23 18.28
C GLU A 67 17.52 -12.83 17.66
N GLN A 68 18.60 -12.14 17.31
CA GLN A 68 18.55 -10.82 16.70
C GLN A 68 17.94 -10.85 15.29
N ASP A 69 18.10 -11.96 14.57
CA ASP A 69 17.59 -12.10 13.20
C ASP A 69 16.07 -12.28 13.24
N ILE A 70 15.57 -13.08 14.19
CA ILE A 70 14.13 -13.17 14.47
C ILE A 70 13.54 -11.79 14.77
N VAL A 71 14.23 -10.98 15.57
CA VAL A 71 13.78 -9.61 15.89
C VAL A 71 13.73 -8.73 14.64
N ASN A 72 14.76 -8.77 13.79
CA ASN A 72 14.82 -7.98 12.56
C ASN A 72 13.72 -8.39 11.58
N ILE A 73 13.57 -9.70 11.33
CA ILE A 73 12.56 -10.21 10.41
C ILE A 73 11.15 -9.88 10.92
N ASN A 74 10.88 -10.03 12.23
CA ASN A 74 9.59 -9.65 12.81
C ASN A 74 9.31 -8.14 12.67
N LYS A 75 10.34 -7.30 12.85
CA LYS A 75 10.22 -5.85 12.66
C LYS A 75 9.92 -5.50 11.19
N THR A 76 10.58 -6.16 10.25
CA THR A 76 10.34 -5.96 8.81
C THR A 76 8.97 -6.48 8.40
N ARG A 77 8.56 -7.65 8.92
CA ARG A 77 7.22 -8.21 8.75
C ARG A 77 6.13 -7.25 9.24
N THR A 78 6.33 -6.65 10.41
CA THR A 78 5.42 -5.64 10.97
C THR A 78 5.30 -4.42 10.06
N ARG A 79 6.42 -3.91 9.54
CA ARG A 79 6.40 -2.78 8.58
C ARG A 79 5.62 -3.13 7.31
N ILE A 80 5.79 -4.34 6.78
CA ILE A 80 5.03 -4.82 5.61
C ILE A 80 3.53 -4.79 5.91
N ASP A 81 3.10 -5.28 7.08
CA ASP A 81 1.71 -5.25 7.51
C ASP A 81 1.17 -3.82 7.65
N ASP A 82 1.92 -2.93 8.30
CA ASP A 82 1.54 -1.53 8.51
C ASP A 82 1.36 -0.79 7.18
N TYR A 83 2.31 -0.94 6.24
CA TYR A 83 2.24 -0.28 4.93
C TYR A 83 1.14 -0.88 4.04
N PHE A 84 0.91 -2.19 4.10
CA PHE A 84 -0.20 -2.81 3.39
C PHE A 84 -1.56 -2.37 3.95
N TYR A 85 -1.68 -2.26 5.27
CA TYR A 85 -2.90 -1.75 5.91
C TYR A 85 -3.14 -0.27 5.56
N ALA A 86 -2.10 0.57 5.63
CA ALA A 86 -2.18 1.97 5.23
C ALA A 86 -2.57 2.12 3.75
N TYR A 87 -2.03 1.28 2.88
CA TYR A 87 -2.45 1.18 1.48
C TYR A 87 -3.95 0.86 1.37
N GLN A 88 -4.45 -0.18 2.05
CA GLN A 88 -5.88 -0.53 2.02
C GLN A 88 -6.79 0.61 2.51
N VAL A 89 -6.41 1.28 3.60
CA VAL A 89 -7.18 2.41 4.14
C VAL A 89 -7.15 3.62 3.21
N SER A 90 -6.04 3.87 2.51
CA SER A 90 -5.94 4.96 1.53
C SER A 90 -6.84 4.76 0.30
N LEU A 91 -7.26 3.52 0.03
CA LEU A 91 -8.23 3.19 -1.03
C LEU A 91 -9.69 3.39 -0.58
N PHE A 92 -9.97 3.51 0.72
CA PHE A 92 -11.32 3.58 1.27
C PHE A 92 -12.16 4.83 0.89
N PRO A 93 -11.58 6.03 0.64
CA PRO A 93 -12.35 7.18 0.12
C PRO A 93 -12.87 6.95 -1.32
N LEU A 94 -12.28 5.99 -2.03
CA LEU A 94 -12.53 5.66 -3.43
C LEU A 94 -13.19 4.27 -3.49
N LYS A 95 -14.48 4.15 -3.16
CA LYS A 95 -15.33 2.92 -3.29
C LYS A 95 -14.53 1.68 -3.77
N GLU A 96 -14.02 0.84 -2.86
CA GLU A 96 -13.21 -0.37 -3.14
C GLU A 96 -12.48 -0.35 -4.49
N ASP A 97 -11.21 0.05 -4.52
CA ASP A 97 -10.40 -0.07 -5.74
C ASP A 97 -10.40 -1.54 -6.23
N LYS A 98 -11.14 -1.76 -7.32
CA LYS A 98 -11.29 -3.04 -8.05
C LYS A 98 -10.34 -3.15 -9.23
N SER A 99 -9.34 -2.27 -9.33
CA SER A 99 -8.28 -2.43 -10.32
C SER A 99 -7.62 -3.80 -10.18
N GLU A 100 -7.21 -4.35 -11.32
CA GLU A 100 -6.54 -5.64 -11.40
C GLU A 100 -5.24 -5.61 -10.57
N GLU A 101 -4.56 -4.47 -10.59
CA GLU A 101 -3.34 -4.22 -9.82
C GLU A 101 -3.60 -4.23 -8.31
N SER A 102 -4.67 -3.58 -7.85
CA SER A 102 -5.07 -3.65 -6.44
C SER A 102 -5.48 -5.05 -6.00
N GLN A 103 -6.11 -5.84 -6.88
CA GLN A 103 -6.42 -7.23 -6.58
C GLN A 103 -5.14 -8.07 -6.48
N LYS A 104 -4.21 -7.91 -7.42
CA LYS A 104 -2.92 -8.61 -7.44
C LYS A 104 -2.11 -8.34 -6.16
N ILE A 105 -2.12 -7.10 -5.67
CA ILE A 105 -1.44 -6.72 -4.42
C ILE A 105 -2.06 -7.45 -3.22
N ARG A 106 -3.40 -7.55 -3.16
CA ARG A 106 -4.10 -8.30 -2.11
C ARG A 106 -3.75 -9.79 -2.15
N ASP A 107 -3.68 -10.37 -3.35
CA ASP A 107 -3.38 -11.79 -3.55
C ASP A 107 -1.92 -12.11 -3.17
N ILE A 108 -0.97 -11.24 -3.53
CA ILE A 108 0.45 -11.36 -3.15
C ILE A 108 0.60 -11.31 -1.62
N TYR A 109 -0.08 -10.36 -0.97
CA TYR A 109 -0.05 -10.24 0.48
C TYR A 109 -0.69 -11.45 1.17
N ALA A 110 -1.80 -11.97 0.64
CA ALA A 110 -2.44 -13.19 1.15
C ALA A 110 -1.49 -14.39 1.07
N ARG A 111 -0.88 -14.62 -0.11
CA ARG A 111 0.11 -15.69 -0.31
C ARG A 111 1.32 -15.55 0.62
N LEU A 112 1.80 -14.33 0.86
CA LEU A 112 2.87 -14.11 1.84
C LEU A 112 2.45 -14.56 3.24
N ASN A 113 1.23 -14.27 3.68
CA ASN A 113 0.72 -14.69 5.00
C ASN A 113 0.54 -16.21 5.13
N GLU A 114 0.35 -16.93 4.02
CA GLU A 114 0.24 -18.39 4.04
C GLU A 114 1.59 -19.06 4.31
N VAL A 115 2.68 -18.46 3.86
CA VAL A 115 4.04 -19.05 3.93
C VAL A 115 4.93 -18.43 4.99
N LEU A 116 4.59 -17.22 5.44
CA LEU A 116 5.35 -16.44 6.42
C LEU A 116 4.41 -16.00 7.55
N PRO A 117 4.51 -16.61 8.74
CA PRO A 117 3.68 -16.22 9.87
C PRO A 117 3.93 -14.76 10.24
N ARG A 118 2.91 -14.10 10.82
CA ARG A 118 3.00 -12.70 11.26
C ARG A 118 4.00 -12.49 12.39
N THR A 119 4.26 -13.54 13.15
CA THR A 119 5.27 -13.56 14.20
C THR A 119 6.07 -14.83 14.06
N ILE A 120 7.36 -14.65 13.83
CA ILE A 120 8.34 -15.72 13.69
C ILE A 120 8.93 -15.99 15.06
N THR A 121 8.97 -17.26 15.41
CA THR A 121 9.62 -17.79 16.59
C THR A 121 10.84 -18.61 16.18
N SER A 122 11.67 -19.00 17.15
CA SER A 122 12.83 -19.86 16.88
C SER A 122 12.44 -21.24 16.30
N GLN A 123 11.21 -21.71 16.54
CA GLN A 123 10.71 -22.99 16.01
C GLN A 123 10.36 -22.89 14.52
N ASP A 124 9.92 -21.71 14.06
CA ASP A 124 9.51 -21.47 12.68
C ASP A 124 10.70 -21.37 11.72
N LEU A 125 11.92 -21.18 12.23
CA LEU A 125 13.13 -20.98 11.44
C LEU A 125 13.47 -22.15 10.51
N VAL A 126 13.23 -23.38 10.95
CA VAL A 126 13.48 -24.59 10.13
C VAL A 126 12.48 -24.66 8.98
N GLU A 127 11.22 -24.32 9.24
CA GLU A 127 10.16 -24.28 8.22
C GLU A 127 10.38 -23.12 7.26
N LEU A 128 10.83 -21.97 7.75
CA LEU A 128 11.18 -20.81 6.94
C LEU A 128 12.31 -21.09 5.96
N ASN A 129 13.32 -21.86 6.36
CA ASN A 129 14.39 -22.26 5.46
C ASN A 129 13.87 -23.08 4.26
N ASN A 130 12.87 -23.95 4.50
CA ASN A 130 12.24 -24.74 3.44
C ASN A 130 11.29 -23.89 2.57
N SER A 131 10.60 -22.92 3.18
CA SER A 131 9.67 -22.01 2.51
C SER A 131 10.34 -20.80 1.86
N TYR A 132 11.62 -20.55 2.11
CA TYR A 132 12.33 -19.36 1.65
C TYR A 132 12.28 -19.16 0.15
N LYS A 133 12.44 -20.25 -0.61
CA LYS A 133 12.33 -20.18 -2.07
C LYS A 133 10.97 -19.65 -2.50
N ASN A 134 9.89 -20.11 -1.86
CA ASN A 134 8.53 -19.66 -2.13
C ASN A 134 8.31 -18.20 -1.69
N ILE A 135 8.83 -17.82 -0.51
CA ILE A 135 8.79 -16.43 -0.02
C ILE A 135 9.50 -15.48 -1.01
N ASN A 136 10.65 -15.88 -1.52
CA ASN A 136 11.40 -15.11 -2.52
C ASN A 136 10.63 -14.94 -3.83
N GLU A 137 9.99 -16.00 -4.31
CA GLU A 137 9.16 -15.94 -5.52
C GLU A 137 8.00 -14.96 -5.34
N ILE A 138 7.35 -14.95 -4.17
CA ILE A 138 6.28 -13.99 -3.83
C ILE A 138 6.82 -12.56 -3.79
N ILE A 139 7.99 -12.34 -3.18
CA ILE A 139 8.61 -11.01 -3.12
C ILE A 139 9.01 -10.53 -4.51
N ASP A 140 9.59 -11.39 -5.34
CA ASP A 140 9.97 -11.04 -6.72
C ASP A 140 8.76 -10.69 -7.58
N GLU A 141 7.65 -11.42 -7.42
CA GLU A 141 6.38 -11.10 -8.06
C GLU A 141 5.82 -9.74 -7.59
N ALA A 142 5.94 -9.41 -6.30
CA ALA A 142 5.56 -8.11 -5.76
C ALA A 142 6.36 -6.98 -6.42
N VAL A 143 7.67 -7.17 -6.57
CA VAL A 143 8.57 -6.18 -7.18
C VAL A 143 8.24 -5.97 -8.66
N ILE A 144 7.99 -7.03 -9.43
CA ILE A 144 7.61 -6.92 -10.85
C ILE A 144 6.25 -6.22 -10.96
N SER A 145 5.28 -6.62 -10.15
CA SER A 145 3.93 -6.03 -10.16
C SER A 145 3.95 -4.54 -9.81
N PHE A 146 4.92 -4.09 -9.01
CA PHE A 146 5.14 -2.67 -8.76
C PHE A 146 5.68 -1.92 -9.98
N ALA A 147 6.63 -2.52 -10.70
CA ALA A 147 7.15 -1.94 -11.93
C ALA A 147 6.05 -1.81 -13.00
N ASP A 148 5.21 -2.84 -13.15
CA ASP A 148 4.04 -2.82 -14.05
C ASP A 148 3.06 -1.72 -13.66
N PHE A 149 2.72 -1.59 -12.37
CA PHE A 149 1.85 -0.53 -11.87
C PHE A 149 2.41 0.88 -12.13
N CYS A 150 3.71 1.10 -11.94
CA CYS A 150 4.33 2.40 -12.19
C CYS A 150 4.46 2.75 -13.68
N THR A 151 4.43 1.76 -14.56
CA THR A 151 4.54 1.96 -16.02
C THR A 151 3.18 2.06 -16.72
N SER A 152 2.11 1.61 -16.07
CA SER A 152 0.73 1.75 -16.57
C SER A 152 0.05 3.07 -16.20
N LEU A 153 0.65 3.86 -15.30
CA LEU A 153 0.30 5.25 -14.97
C LEU A 153 0.86 6.24 -16.00
#